data_AF-A0A3D6B8H5-F1
#
_entry.id   AF-A0A3D6B8H5-F1
#
_cell.length_a   1.000
_cell.length_b   1.000
_cell.length_c   1.000
_cell.angle_alpha   90.00
_cell.angle_beta   90.00
_cell.angle_gamma   90.00
#
_symmetry.space_group_name_H-M   'P 1'
#
loop_
_entity.id
_entity.type
_entity.pdbx_description
1 polymer ?
#
loop_
_entity_poly.entity_id
_entity_poly.type
_entity_poly.pdbx_seq_one_letter_code
_entity_poly.pdbx_strand_id
1 'polypeptide(L)'
;ILIFMRDVRSRNYFQQMIGRGTRSFSKDELIKVTPSAKINKERFYIIDAVGVFKSIKVDYPVVDKKPTVPLKDLMKMVILQPDEDTMSSLAARLTKIDKQITETDREKFIELADGKNLTEVALNLANVYDPDEVDKNVRRIFNLPVDAEPNEVQINETIKQFSNEAIKPFDNPRLREFLETVRQKIYQIIDETNTDRVIRSEFDTTAKENADEIINNFRKFIDDNKDEITALRILYSQPERRKELTYKMIRELSDALTNPPYYLTLEQVWNAYQRVKPNLVKSKTPQRMLTDIITLIRFELRLDETLEPYSEVVNRRFKEWVFKRNAGPVQFNDEQMNWLRMIKDHIVSSVRIEKDDFELSPFVDEGGLGKMWKLFGEKTEELIEELNKELAA
;
A
#
# COMPACT_ATOMS: atom_id res chain seq x y z
N ILE A 1 23.32 -10.02 -21.31
CA ILE A 1 23.51 -9.19 -22.54
C ILE A 1 24.29 -10.03 -23.53
N LEU A 2 23.97 -9.97 -24.82
CA LEU A 2 24.72 -10.60 -25.91
C LEU A 2 25.23 -9.51 -26.84
N ILE A 3 26.53 -9.50 -27.14
CA ILE A 3 27.15 -8.45 -27.94
C ILE A 3 27.81 -9.08 -29.17
N PHE A 4 27.40 -8.66 -30.36
CA PHE A 4 28.07 -9.02 -31.60
C PHE A 4 29.18 -8.00 -31.89
N MET A 5 30.42 -8.41 -31.63
CA MET A 5 31.64 -7.66 -31.95
C MET A 5 32.30 -8.12 -33.26
N ARG A 6 31.76 -9.17 -33.89
CA ARG A 6 32.23 -9.75 -35.15
C ARG A 6 31.03 -10.18 -35.99
N ASP A 7 31.18 -10.06 -37.30
CA ASP A 7 30.15 -10.47 -38.25
C ASP A 7 29.93 -11.99 -38.23
N VAL A 8 28.70 -12.41 -38.51
CA VAL A 8 28.28 -13.82 -38.51
C VAL A 8 27.78 -14.18 -39.90
N ARG A 9 28.45 -15.13 -40.55
CA ARG A 9 28.14 -15.49 -41.94
C ARG A 9 27.08 -16.58 -42.09
N SER A 10 26.71 -17.26 -41.01
CA SER A 10 25.79 -18.40 -41.04
C SER A 10 24.54 -18.12 -40.21
N ARG A 11 23.37 -18.26 -40.83
CA ARG A 11 22.05 -18.11 -40.16
C ARG A 11 21.88 -19.09 -39.00
N ASN A 12 22.29 -20.34 -39.17
CA ASN A 12 22.21 -21.35 -38.10
C ASN A 12 23.12 -20.99 -36.93
N TYR A 13 24.34 -20.52 -37.22
CA TYR A 13 25.27 -20.10 -36.17
C TYR A 13 24.74 -18.87 -35.41
N PHE A 14 24.16 -17.90 -36.13
CA PHE A 14 23.52 -16.73 -35.54
C PHE A 14 22.35 -17.10 -34.62
N GLN A 15 21.47 -18.03 -35.04
CA GLN A 15 20.38 -18.53 -34.20
C GLN A 15 20.89 -19.25 -32.96
N GLN A 16 21.95 -20.06 -33.08
CA GLN A 16 22.57 -20.71 -31.92
C GLN A 16 23.16 -19.69 -30.94
N MET A 17 23.78 -18.62 -31.43
CA MET A 17 24.32 -17.55 -30.60
C MET A 17 23.20 -16.85 -29.83
N ILE A 18 22.11 -16.46 -30.50
CA ILE A 18 20.94 -15.84 -29.87
C ILE A 18 20.25 -16.80 -28.89
N GLY A 19 20.22 -18.10 -29.21
CA GLY A 19 19.68 -19.15 -28.34
C GLY A 19 20.40 -19.26 -26.98
N ARG A 20 21.63 -18.75 -26.86
CA ARG A 20 22.29 -18.63 -25.55
C ARG A 20 21.59 -17.60 -24.65
N GLY A 21 21.04 -16.55 -25.26
CA GLY A 21 20.29 -15.49 -24.59
C GLY A 21 18.86 -15.87 -24.21
N THR A 22 18.23 -16.82 -24.92
CA THR A 22 16.82 -17.21 -24.70
C THR A 22 16.61 -18.18 -23.53
N ARG A 23 17.68 -18.72 -22.94
CA ARG A 23 17.57 -19.58 -21.75
C ARG A 23 16.88 -18.85 -20.60
N SER A 24 15.81 -19.45 -20.08
CA SER A 24 15.15 -19.01 -18.86
C SER A 24 16.04 -19.29 -17.65
N PHE A 25 16.04 -18.36 -16.70
CA PHE A 25 16.72 -18.50 -15.40
C PHE A 25 15.73 -18.12 -14.32
N SER A 26 15.68 -18.92 -13.25
CA SER A 26 15.04 -18.50 -12.00
C SER A 26 15.84 -17.36 -11.36
N LYS A 27 15.20 -16.62 -10.45
CA LYS A 27 15.84 -15.55 -9.67
C LYS A 27 17.10 -16.04 -8.98
N ASP A 28 17.05 -17.18 -8.32
CA ASP A 28 18.18 -17.72 -7.56
C ASP A 28 19.35 -18.11 -8.47
N GLU A 29 19.08 -18.70 -9.63
CA GLU A 29 20.11 -19.01 -10.61
C GLU A 29 20.71 -17.75 -11.23
N LEU A 30 19.90 -16.72 -11.47
CA LEU A 30 20.36 -15.44 -11.99
C LEU A 30 21.25 -14.71 -10.97
N ILE A 31 20.86 -14.70 -9.69
CA ILE A 31 21.64 -14.10 -8.60
C ILE A 31 23.03 -14.74 -8.48
N LYS A 32 23.15 -16.06 -8.65
CA LYS A 32 24.45 -16.76 -8.63
C LYS A 32 25.46 -16.23 -9.64
N VAL A 33 25.00 -15.78 -10.81
CA VAL A 33 25.86 -15.26 -11.90
C VAL A 33 25.79 -13.74 -12.05
N THR A 34 24.83 -13.09 -11.40
CA THR A 34 24.62 -11.64 -11.41
C THR A 34 24.07 -11.23 -10.04
N PRO A 35 24.95 -11.01 -9.04
CA PRO A 35 24.52 -10.77 -7.65
C PRO A 35 23.61 -9.55 -7.44
N SER A 36 23.63 -8.58 -8.37
CA SER A 36 22.77 -7.40 -8.36
C SER A 36 21.36 -7.65 -8.93
N ALA A 37 21.05 -8.85 -9.41
CA ALA A 37 19.74 -9.18 -9.96
C ALA A 37 18.67 -9.20 -8.85
N LYS A 38 17.74 -8.23 -8.90
CA LYS A 38 16.61 -8.17 -7.95
C LYS A 38 15.38 -8.98 -8.41
N ILE A 39 15.26 -9.25 -9.71
CA ILE A 39 14.10 -9.88 -10.36
C ILE A 39 14.49 -11.05 -11.26
N ASN A 40 13.49 -11.82 -11.70
CA ASN A 40 13.65 -12.87 -12.71
C ASN A 40 14.17 -12.30 -14.04
N LYS A 41 14.82 -13.15 -14.85
CA LYS A 41 15.27 -12.74 -16.19
C LYS A 41 14.07 -12.50 -17.11
N GLU A 42 13.73 -11.23 -17.34
CA GLU A 42 12.62 -10.85 -18.23
C GLU A 42 13.02 -10.76 -19.71
N ARG A 43 14.22 -10.24 -19.95
CA ARG A 43 14.74 -9.93 -21.28
C ARG A 43 16.25 -10.00 -21.29
N PHE A 44 16.82 -10.10 -22.47
CA PHE A 44 18.24 -9.88 -22.68
C PHE A 44 18.39 -8.91 -23.84
N TYR A 45 19.39 -8.04 -23.74
CA TYR A 45 19.73 -7.13 -24.82
C TYR A 45 20.69 -7.80 -25.77
N ILE A 46 20.43 -7.62 -27.06
CA ILE A 46 21.36 -7.92 -28.13
C ILE A 46 21.91 -6.58 -28.62
N ILE A 47 23.22 -6.41 -28.54
CA ILE A 47 23.92 -5.23 -29.04
C ILE A 47 24.67 -5.68 -30.29
N ASP A 48 24.23 -5.18 -31.44
CA ASP A 48 24.86 -5.46 -32.73
C ASP A 48 25.73 -4.27 -33.14
N ALA A 49 27.04 -4.39 -32.91
CA ALA A 49 27.99 -3.33 -33.23
C ALA A 49 28.50 -3.38 -34.69
N VAL A 50 28.20 -4.45 -35.43
CA VAL A 50 28.79 -4.75 -36.74
C VAL A 50 27.76 -4.99 -37.86
N GLY A 51 26.46 -4.96 -37.54
CA GLY A 51 25.36 -5.01 -38.50
C GLY A 51 24.92 -6.42 -38.91
N VAL A 52 25.14 -7.42 -38.07
CA VAL A 52 24.73 -8.83 -38.30
C VAL A 52 23.24 -8.97 -38.62
N PHE A 53 22.37 -8.21 -37.96
CA PHE A 53 20.92 -8.30 -38.23
C PHE A 53 20.55 -7.85 -39.65
N LYS A 54 21.32 -6.92 -40.22
CA LYS A 54 21.12 -6.45 -41.59
C LYS A 54 21.63 -7.45 -42.62
N SER A 55 22.71 -8.19 -42.31
CA SER A 55 23.34 -9.12 -43.25
C SER A 55 22.57 -10.43 -43.41
N ILE A 56 21.94 -10.95 -42.35
CA ILE A 56 21.31 -12.28 -42.35
C ILE A 56 19.80 -12.26 -42.71
N LYS A 57 19.15 -11.07 -42.76
CA LYS A 57 17.71 -10.91 -43.07
C LYS A 57 16.83 -11.95 -42.35
N VAL A 58 16.86 -11.93 -41.02
CA VAL A 58 16.06 -12.84 -40.19
C VAL A 58 14.85 -12.09 -39.65
N ASP A 59 13.65 -12.55 -40.00
CA ASP A 59 12.42 -12.12 -39.34
C ASP A 59 12.31 -12.79 -37.98
N TYR A 60 12.19 -11.98 -36.94
CA TYR A 60 11.89 -12.43 -35.58
C TYR A 60 10.46 -12.05 -35.25
N PRO A 61 9.63 -12.98 -34.73
CA PRO A 61 8.33 -12.62 -34.20
C PRO A 61 8.52 -11.72 -32.98
N VAL A 62 8.20 -10.44 -33.13
CA VAL A 62 8.18 -9.47 -32.02
C VAL A 62 6.82 -9.63 -31.32
N VAL A 63 6.84 -10.16 -30.10
CA VAL A 63 5.61 -10.39 -29.33
C VAL A 63 5.07 -9.08 -28.73
N ASP A 64 5.94 -8.20 -28.22
CA ASP A 64 5.54 -6.87 -27.75
C ASP A 64 5.75 -5.83 -28.87
N LYS A 65 4.73 -5.67 -29.72
CA LYS A 65 4.77 -4.81 -30.92
C LYS A 65 4.60 -3.31 -30.63
N LYS A 66 4.05 -2.93 -29.48
CA LYS A 66 3.87 -1.56 -28.98
C LYS A 66 4.67 -1.27 -27.71
N PRO A 67 6.02 -1.37 -27.71
CA PRO A 67 6.85 -1.27 -26.50
C PRO A 67 6.86 0.12 -25.85
N THR A 68 6.53 1.18 -26.61
CA THR A 68 6.50 2.57 -26.12
C THR A 68 5.18 2.95 -25.47
N VAL A 69 4.12 2.18 -25.68
CA VAL A 69 2.79 2.45 -25.12
C VAL A 69 2.73 1.89 -23.69
N PRO A 70 2.32 2.65 -22.67
CA PRO A 70 2.19 2.17 -21.29
C PRO A 70 1.13 1.07 -21.10
N LEU A 71 1.26 0.24 -20.06
CA LEU A 71 0.31 -0.88 -19.79
C LEU A 71 -1.13 -0.39 -19.59
N LYS A 72 -1.34 0.67 -18.80
CA LYS A 72 -2.64 1.32 -18.60
C LYS A 72 -3.34 1.70 -19.91
N ASP A 73 -2.56 2.13 -20.89
CA ASP A 73 -3.07 2.62 -22.16
C ASP A 73 -3.36 1.43 -23.08
N LEU A 74 -2.52 0.38 -23.07
CA LEU A 74 -2.84 -0.89 -23.74
C LEU A 74 -4.17 -1.48 -23.25
N MET A 75 -4.40 -1.53 -21.93
CA MET A 75 -5.66 -2.05 -21.38
C MET A 75 -6.88 -1.24 -21.84
N LYS A 76 -6.74 0.08 -22.05
CA LYS A 76 -7.80 0.93 -22.61
C LYS A 76 -7.96 0.73 -24.11
N MET A 77 -6.86 0.66 -24.84
CA MET A 77 -6.85 0.48 -26.29
C MET A 77 -7.49 -0.86 -26.68
N VAL A 78 -7.21 -1.94 -25.96
CA VAL A 78 -7.82 -3.26 -26.22
C VAL A 78 -9.34 -3.24 -26.09
N ILE A 79 -9.90 -2.42 -25.21
CA ILE A 79 -11.36 -2.25 -25.05
C ILE A 79 -11.95 -1.41 -26.20
N LEU A 80 -11.26 -0.34 -26.60
CA LEU A 80 -11.75 0.61 -27.60
C LEU A 80 -11.57 0.11 -29.04
N GLN A 81 -10.40 -0.44 -29.33
CA GLN A 81 -10.00 -0.91 -30.65
C GLN A 81 -9.08 -2.14 -30.50
N PRO A 82 -9.65 -3.35 -30.39
CA PRO A 82 -8.89 -4.58 -30.28
C PRO A 82 -8.19 -4.90 -31.62
N ASP A 83 -6.94 -4.45 -31.77
CA ASP A 83 -6.05 -4.86 -32.86
C ASP A 83 -4.99 -5.87 -32.41
N GLU A 84 -4.49 -6.66 -33.35
CA GLU A 84 -3.48 -7.72 -33.13
C GLU A 84 -2.28 -7.20 -32.33
N ASP A 85 -1.75 -6.04 -32.70
CA ASP A 85 -0.53 -5.51 -32.09
C ASP A 85 -0.78 -5.10 -30.64
N THR A 86 -1.94 -4.51 -30.33
CA THR A 86 -2.30 -4.17 -28.96
C THR A 86 -2.54 -5.43 -28.10
N MET A 87 -3.26 -6.42 -28.63
CA MET A 87 -3.53 -7.67 -27.90
C MET A 87 -2.24 -8.45 -27.62
N SER A 88 -1.38 -8.60 -28.63
CA SER A 88 -0.10 -9.30 -28.50
C SER A 88 0.82 -8.60 -27.48
N SER A 89 0.91 -7.27 -27.52
CA SER A 89 1.64 -6.49 -26.51
C SER A 89 1.08 -6.63 -25.11
N LEU A 90 -0.25 -6.62 -24.94
CA LEU A 90 -0.87 -6.78 -23.63
C LEU A 90 -0.61 -8.19 -23.08
N ALA A 91 -0.82 -9.24 -23.89
CA ALA A 91 -0.54 -10.63 -23.54
C ALA A 91 0.91 -10.85 -23.12
N ALA A 92 1.86 -10.27 -23.86
CA ALA A 92 3.28 -10.36 -23.55
C ALA A 92 3.64 -9.75 -22.18
N ARG A 93 3.00 -8.64 -21.82
CA ARG A 93 3.25 -7.95 -20.54
C ARG A 93 2.58 -8.63 -19.37
N LEU A 94 1.35 -9.13 -19.56
CA LEU A 94 0.67 -9.92 -18.54
C LEU A 94 1.48 -11.19 -18.23
N THR A 95 1.97 -11.91 -19.23
CA THR A 95 2.87 -13.06 -19.02
C THR A 95 4.13 -12.71 -18.21
N LYS A 96 4.66 -11.48 -18.33
CA LYS A 96 5.81 -11.02 -17.53
C LYS A 96 5.43 -10.71 -16.09
N ILE A 97 4.26 -10.09 -15.88
CA ILE A 97 3.69 -9.83 -14.55
C ILE A 97 3.42 -11.17 -13.85
N ASP A 98 2.86 -12.14 -14.56
CA ASP A 98 2.58 -13.47 -14.03
C ASP A 98 3.83 -14.12 -13.44
N LYS A 99 5.01 -13.96 -14.04
CA LYS A 99 6.25 -14.56 -13.54
C LYS A 99 6.81 -13.92 -12.26
N GLN A 100 6.23 -12.80 -11.80
CA GLN A 100 6.80 -11.96 -10.74
C GLN A 100 5.79 -11.55 -9.67
N ILE A 101 4.50 -11.73 -9.93
CA ILE A 101 3.43 -11.45 -8.98
C ILE A 101 3.54 -12.38 -7.75
N THR A 102 3.20 -11.84 -6.57
CA THR A 102 3.16 -12.61 -5.32
C THR A 102 1.91 -13.49 -5.26
N GLU A 103 1.94 -14.55 -4.46
CA GLU A 103 0.77 -15.45 -4.33
C GLU A 103 -0.49 -14.72 -3.85
N THR A 104 -0.34 -13.79 -2.91
CA THR A 104 -1.44 -12.93 -2.43
C THR A 104 -2.04 -12.05 -3.53
N ASP A 105 -1.21 -11.48 -4.40
CA ASP A 105 -1.67 -10.65 -5.51
C ASP A 105 -2.27 -11.55 -6.63
N ARG A 106 -1.86 -12.83 -6.75
CA ARG A 106 -2.51 -13.79 -7.66
C ARG A 106 -3.94 -14.13 -7.25
N GLU A 107 -4.16 -14.43 -5.97
CA GLU A 107 -5.50 -14.74 -5.45
C GLU A 107 -6.46 -13.56 -5.69
N LYS A 108 -5.99 -12.34 -5.40
CA LYS A 108 -6.74 -11.11 -5.65
C LYS A 108 -7.01 -10.86 -7.14
N PHE A 109 -6.08 -11.22 -8.02
CA PHE A 109 -6.32 -11.15 -9.47
C PHE A 109 -7.47 -12.07 -9.88
N ILE A 110 -7.47 -13.32 -9.40
CA ILE A 110 -8.49 -14.33 -9.72
C ILE A 110 -9.89 -13.85 -9.30
N GLU A 111 -10.00 -13.25 -8.11
CA GLU A 111 -11.25 -12.65 -7.62
C GLU A 111 -11.77 -11.53 -8.55
N LEU A 112 -10.87 -10.66 -9.03
CA LEU A 112 -11.23 -9.53 -9.89
C LEU A 112 -11.46 -9.89 -11.36
N ALA A 113 -10.97 -11.06 -11.79
CA ALA A 113 -11.03 -11.55 -13.17
C ALA A 113 -12.07 -12.68 -13.36
N ASP A 114 -13.10 -12.72 -12.51
CA ASP A 114 -14.19 -13.71 -12.55
C ASP A 114 -13.70 -15.17 -12.51
N GLY A 115 -12.67 -15.45 -11.69
CA GLY A 115 -12.12 -16.79 -11.49
C GLY A 115 -11.02 -17.20 -12.48
N LYS A 116 -10.71 -16.36 -13.49
CA LYS A 116 -9.61 -16.64 -14.42
C LYS A 116 -8.26 -16.26 -13.83
N ASN A 117 -7.25 -17.10 -14.04
CA ASN A 117 -5.88 -16.75 -13.67
C ASN A 117 -5.20 -15.90 -14.75
N LEU A 118 -4.07 -15.27 -14.39
CA LEU A 118 -3.39 -14.30 -15.24
C LEU A 118 -2.77 -14.95 -16.49
N THR A 119 -2.34 -16.22 -16.38
CA THR A 119 -1.87 -17.02 -17.52
C THR A 119 -2.98 -17.27 -18.54
N GLU A 120 -4.18 -17.65 -18.08
CA GLU A 120 -5.34 -17.86 -18.94
C GLU A 120 -5.74 -16.57 -19.66
N VAL A 121 -5.77 -15.44 -18.95
CA VAL A 121 -6.09 -14.13 -19.56
C VAL A 121 -5.06 -13.77 -20.63
N ALA A 122 -3.77 -13.93 -20.34
CA ALA A 122 -2.71 -13.66 -21.31
C ALA A 122 -2.77 -14.60 -22.54
N LEU A 123 -3.04 -15.89 -22.32
CA LEU A 123 -3.17 -16.87 -23.40
C LEU A 123 -4.39 -16.59 -24.28
N ASN A 124 -5.54 -16.27 -23.68
CA ASN A 124 -6.75 -15.91 -24.40
C ASN A 124 -6.52 -14.71 -25.33
N LEU A 125 -5.76 -13.69 -24.89
CA LEU A 125 -5.39 -12.55 -25.72
C LEU A 125 -4.42 -12.92 -26.85
N ALA A 126 -3.43 -13.78 -26.59
CA ALA A 126 -2.46 -14.19 -27.59
C ALA A 126 -3.08 -15.06 -28.70
N ASN A 127 -4.00 -15.96 -28.32
CA ASN A 127 -4.58 -16.93 -29.23
C ASN A 127 -5.62 -16.33 -30.19
N VAL A 128 -6.08 -15.09 -29.98
CA VAL A 128 -7.06 -14.42 -30.86
C VAL A 128 -6.57 -14.34 -32.31
N TYR A 129 -5.26 -14.13 -32.49
CA TYR A 129 -4.62 -13.94 -33.80
C TYR A 129 -3.59 -15.02 -34.12
N ASP A 130 -3.54 -16.10 -33.32
CA ASP A 130 -2.68 -17.23 -33.61
C ASP A 130 -3.28 -18.04 -34.78
N PRO A 131 -2.55 -18.24 -35.90
CA PRO A 131 -3.12 -18.88 -37.09
C PRO A 131 -3.67 -20.28 -36.84
N ASP A 132 -3.03 -21.06 -35.98
CA ASP A 132 -3.41 -22.45 -35.71
C ASP A 132 -4.68 -22.49 -34.84
N GLU A 133 -4.74 -21.65 -33.80
CA GLU A 133 -5.94 -21.54 -32.97
C GLU A 133 -7.12 -20.88 -33.71
N VAL A 134 -6.87 -19.92 -34.60
CA VAL A 134 -7.90 -19.32 -35.45
C VAL A 134 -8.49 -20.38 -36.39
N ASP A 135 -7.68 -21.13 -37.14
CA ASP A 135 -8.18 -22.18 -38.05
C ASP A 135 -9.01 -23.23 -37.30
N LYS A 136 -8.50 -23.71 -36.16
CA LYS A 136 -9.19 -24.66 -35.28
C LYS A 136 -10.54 -24.13 -34.79
N ASN A 137 -10.60 -22.87 -34.36
CA ASN A 137 -11.82 -22.26 -33.86
C ASN A 137 -12.84 -21.97 -34.96
N VAL A 138 -12.39 -21.50 -36.13
CA VAL A 138 -13.26 -21.28 -37.29
C VAL A 138 -13.88 -22.60 -37.74
N ARG A 139 -13.08 -23.66 -37.89
CA ARG A 139 -13.59 -25.00 -38.25
C ARG A 139 -14.63 -25.51 -37.26
N ARG A 140 -14.41 -25.27 -35.95
CA ARG A 140 -15.33 -25.67 -34.89
C ARG A 140 -16.64 -24.89 -34.89
N ILE A 141 -16.59 -23.57 -35.10
CA ILE A 141 -17.80 -22.71 -35.08
C ILE A 141 -18.68 -22.97 -36.30
N PHE A 142 -18.05 -23.13 -37.48
CA PHE A 142 -18.75 -23.27 -38.75
C PHE A 142 -18.91 -24.73 -39.20
N ASN A 143 -18.49 -25.71 -38.38
CA ASN A 143 -18.51 -27.14 -38.68
C ASN A 143 -17.91 -27.47 -40.06
N LEU A 144 -16.73 -26.91 -40.34
CA LEU A 144 -16.06 -27.09 -41.64
C LEU A 144 -15.48 -28.51 -41.77
N PRO A 145 -15.57 -29.14 -42.95
CA PRO A 145 -14.84 -30.36 -43.28
C PRO A 145 -13.32 -30.17 -43.18
N VAL A 146 -12.58 -31.28 -43.01
CA VAL A 146 -11.11 -31.28 -42.92
C VAL A 146 -10.46 -30.64 -44.16
N ASP A 147 -11.07 -30.84 -45.33
CA ASP A 147 -10.50 -30.43 -46.62
C ASP A 147 -10.99 -29.06 -47.09
N ALA A 148 -11.85 -28.38 -46.31
CA ALA A 148 -12.36 -27.06 -46.66
C ALA A 148 -11.44 -25.96 -46.13
N GLU A 149 -11.16 -24.95 -46.96
CA GLU A 149 -10.49 -23.73 -46.54
C GLU A 149 -11.50 -22.75 -45.92
N PRO A 150 -11.23 -22.19 -44.73
CA PRO A 150 -12.09 -21.16 -44.15
C PRO A 150 -12.09 -19.89 -45.01
N ASN A 151 -13.26 -19.28 -45.19
CA ASN A 151 -13.34 -18.02 -45.91
C ASN A 151 -12.94 -16.82 -45.02
N GLU A 152 -12.55 -15.69 -45.62
CA GLU A 152 -12.12 -14.50 -44.87
C GLU A 152 -13.19 -13.94 -43.93
N VAL A 153 -14.48 -14.08 -44.28
CA VAL A 153 -15.59 -13.60 -43.46
C VAL A 153 -15.72 -14.42 -42.18
N GLN A 154 -15.64 -15.75 -42.28
CA GLN A 154 -15.68 -16.70 -41.16
C GLN A 154 -14.49 -16.51 -40.21
N ILE A 155 -13.31 -16.24 -40.77
CA ILE A 155 -12.11 -15.91 -40.00
C ILE A 155 -12.33 -14.61 -39.21
N ASN A 156 -12.77 -13.54 -39.86
CA ASN A 156 -12.99 -12.26 -39.21
C ASN A 156 -14.10 -12.30 -38.14
N GLU A 157 -15.18 -13.04 -38.38
CA GLU A 157 -16.24 -13.26 -37.39
C GLU A 157 -15.73 -14.01 -36.17
N THR A 158 -14.90 -15.05 -36.39
CA THR A 158 -14.28 -15.82 -35.30
C THR A 158 -13.34 -14.94 -34.49
N ILE A 159 -12.44 -14.21 -35.14
CA ILE A 159 -11.52 -13.27 -34.48
C ILE A 159 -12.30 -12.27 -33.64
N LYS A 160 -13.38 -11.70 -34.19
CA LYS A 160 -14.22 -10.73 -33.46
C LYS A 160 -14.90 -11.35 -32.24
N GLN A 161 -15.41 -12.57 -32.36
CA GLN A 161 -16.02 -13.27 -31.23
C GLN A 161 -15.00 -13.51 -30.10
N PHE A 162 -13.86 -14.12 -30.43
CA PHE A 162 -12.81 -14.42 -29.44
C PHE A 162 -12.15 -13.16 -28.88
N SER A 163 -12.03 -12.10 -29.68
CA SER A 163 -11.60 -10.78 -29.21
C SER A 163 -12.51 -10.31 -28.07
N ASN A 164 -13.84 -10.29 -28.29
CA ASN A 164 -14.79 -9.82 -27.29
C ASN A 164 -14.73 -10.64 -25.98
N GLU A 165 -14.51 -11.96 -26.09
CA GLU A 165 -14.35 -12.82 -24.92
C GLU A 165 -13.03 -12.59 -24.18
N ALA A 166 -11.94 -12.37 -24.92
CA ALA A 166 -10.60 -12.13 -24.36
C ALA A 166 -10.48 -10.77 -23.65
N ILE A 167 -11.19 -9.74 -24.13
CA ILE A 167 -11.13 -8.39 -23.56
C ILE A 167 -12.04 -8.19 -22.35
N LYS A 168 -13.07 -9.03 -22.18
CA LYS A 168 -14.08 -8.93 -21.12
C LYS A 168 -13.53 -8.71 -19.70
N PRO A 169 -12.41 -9.34 -19.26
CA PRO A 169 -11.86 -9.07 -17.93
C PRO A 169 -11.49 -7.59 -17.71
N PHE A 170 -11.08 -6.88 -18.77
CA PHE A 170 -10.61 -5.49 -18.68
C PHE A 170 -11.75 -4.47 -18.61
N ASP A 171 -13.00 -4.87 -18.84
CA ASP A 171 -14.17 -4.00 -18.61
C ASP A 171 -14.26 -3.58 -17.14
N ASN A 172 -13.83 -4.45 -16.21
CA ASN A 172 -13.74 -4.16 -14.79
C ASN A 172 -12.65 -3.09 -14.52
N PRO A 173 -13.01 -1.87 -14.09
CA PRO A 173 -12.03 -0.82 -13.79
C PRO A 173 -11.09 -1.21 -12.64
N ARG A 174 -11.59 -1.95 -11.64
CA ARG A 174 -10.80 -2.38 -10.48
C ARG A 174 -9.68 -3.34 -10.87
N LEU A 175 -9.92 -4.21 -11.86
CA LEU A 175 -8.88 -5.10 -12.39
C LEU A 175 -7.75 -4.30 -13.04
N ARG A 176 -8.09 -3.26 -13.82
CA ARG A 176 -7.11 -2.40 -14.50
C ARG A 176 -6.26 -1.62 -13.50
N GLU A 177 -6.88 -1.03 -12.48
CA GLU A 177 -6.17 -0.32 -11.40
C GLU A 177 -5.27 -1.26 -10.59
N PHE A 178 -5.76 -2.48 -10.32
CA PHE A 178 -5.00 -3.51 -9.63
C PHE A 178 -3.75 -3.92 -10.41
N LEU A 179 -3.88 -4.19 -11.72
CA LEU A 179 -2.75 -4.54 -12.58
C LEU A 179 -1.69 -3.43 -12.64
N GLU A 180 -2.11 -2.16 -12.65
CA GLU A 180 -1.16 -1.05 -12.56
C GLU A 180 -0.46 -0.98 -11.20
N THR A 181 -1.17 -1.24 -10.12
CA THR A 181 -0.59 -1.28 -8.77
C THR A 181 0.45 -2.41 -8.66
N VAL A 182 0.11 -3.60 -9.14
CA VAL A 182 1.04 -4.75 -9.18
C VAL A 182 2.26 -4.43 -10.03
N ARG A 183 2.06 -3.83 -11.22
CA ARG A 183 3.17 -3.38 -12.07
C ARG A 183 4.07 -2.39 -11.32
N GLN A 184 3.50 -1.40 -10.64
CA GLN A 184 4.28 -0.43 -9.87
C GLN A 184 5.10 -1.13 -8.78
N LYS A 185 4.51 -2.02 -7.99
CA LYS A 185 5.24 -2.80 -6.97
C LYS A 185 6.42 -3.58 -7.55
N ILE A 186 6.25 -4.21 -8.72
CA ILE A 186 7.29 -5.03 -9.36
C ILE A 186 8.44 -4.16 -9.91
N TYR A 187 8.11 -3.04 -10.55
CA TYR A 187 9.09 -2.23 -11.31
C TYR A 187 9.57 -0.96 -10.58
N GLN A 188 9.11 -0.69 -9.37
CA GLN A 188 9.58 0.45 -8.58
C GLN A 188 11.05 0.24 -8.20
N ILE A 189 11.92 1.06 -8.77
CA ILE A 189 13.34 1.11 -8.40
C ILE A 189 13.46 2.13 -7.28
N ILE A 190 13.78 1.66 -6.07
CA ILE A 190 14.14 2.52 -4.95
C ILE A 190 15.66 2.69 -4.98
N ASP A 191 16.13 3.94 -5.08
CA ASP A 191 17.55 4.26 -4.95
C ASP A 191 17.94 4.19 -3.47
N GLU A 192 18.61 3.10 -3.10
CA GLU A 192 19.10 2.87 -1.73
C GLU A 192 20.52 3.42 -1.53
N THR A 193 21.18 3.83 -2.62
CA THR A 193 22.62 4.13 -2.66
C THR A 193 22.93 5.61 -2.63
N ASN A 194 22.13 6.42 -3.34
CA ASN A 194 22.27 7.87 -3.30
C ASN A 194 21.35 8.41 -2.21
N THR A 195 21.89 8.51 -0.99
CA THR A 195 21.21 9.27 0.05
C THR A 195 21.19 10.74 -0.37
N ASP A 196 20.00 11.29 -0.59
CA ASP A 196 19.83 12.70 -0.86
C ASP A 196 20.52 13.53 0.23
N ARG A 197 21.25 14.56 -0.22
CA ARG A 197 21.88 15.52 0.69
C ARG A 197 21.05 16.78 0.68
N VAL A 198 20.77 17.32 1.86
CA VAL A 198 20.07 18.60 2.00
C VAL A 198 20.96 19.69 1.42
N ILE A 199 20.62 20.19 0.22
CA ILE A 199 21.37 21.26 -0.47
C ILE A 199 21.05 22.62 0.17
N ARG A 200 19.87 22.76 0.78
CA ARG A 200 19.40 24.00 1.43
C ARG A 200 18.40 23.66 2.54
N SER A 201 18.57 24.28 3.72
CA SER A 201 17.63 24.26 4.84
C SER A 201 17.53 25.69 5.37
N GLU A 202 16.64 26.48 4.77
CA GLU A 202 16.40 27.88 5.11
C GLU A 202 14.91 28.11 5.37
N PHE A 203 14.60 29.14 6.17
CA PHE A 203 13.23 29.61 6.37
C PHE A 203 12.75 30.30 5.10
N ASP A 204 12.05 29.56 4.24
CA ASP A 204 11.33 30.13 3.11
C ASP A 204 9.97 30.67 3.58
N THR A 205 9.55 31.84 3.11
CA THR A 205 8.21 32.37 3.39
C THR A 205 7.12 31.44 2.86
N THR A 206 7.41 30.69 1.79
CA THR A 206 6.54 29.60 1.30
C THR A 206 6.39 28.44 2.30
N ALA A 207 7.38 28.20 3.16
CA ALA A 207 7.30 27.13 4.17
C ALA A 207 6.32 27.45 5.30
N LYS A 208 6.06 28.75 5.55
CA LYS A 208 5.00 29.19 6.48
C LYS A 208 3.62 29.13 5.81
N GLU A 209 3.52 29.56 4.56
CA GLU A 209 2.29 29.45 3.77
C GLU A 209 1.82 27.99 3.64
N ASN A 210 2.74 27.06 3.36
CA ASN A 210 2.45 25.63 3.35
C ASN A 210 2.01 25.09 4.72
N ALA A 211 2.56 25.63 5.82
CA ALA A 211 2.16 25.22 7.17
C ALA A 211 0.76 25.75 7.53
N ASP A 212 0.44 26.99 7.14
CA ASP A 212 -0.90 27.55 7.30
C ASP A 212 -1.94 26.79 6.45
N GLU A 213 -1.59 26.35 5.24
CA GLU A 213 -2.44 25.49 4.41
C GLU A 213 -2.72 24.12 5.07
N ILE A 214 -1.70 23.45 5.60
CA ILE A 214 -1.86 22.19 6.34
C ILE A 214 -2.82 22.38 7.53
N ILE A 215 -2.63 23.46 8.30
CA ILE A 215 -3.51 23.76 9.44
C ILE A 215 -4.94 24.04 8.97
N ASN A 216 -5.12 24.76 7.87
CA ASN A 216 -6.45 25.03 7.31
C ASN A 216 -7.15 23.77 6.81
N ASN A 217 -6.42 22.87 6.15
CA ASN A 217 -6.95 21.58 5.73
C ASN A 217 -7.32 20.69 6.94
N PHE A 218 -6.52 20.76 8.01
CA PHE A 218 -6.84 20.08 9.27
C PHE A 218 -8.10 20.66 9.94
N ARG A 219 -8.26 21.99 9.97
CA ARG A 219 -9.49 22.64 10.45
C ARG A 219 -10.70 22.18 9.64
N LYS A 220 -10.58 22.21 8.31
CA LYS A 220 -11.63 21.77 7.40
C LYS A 220 -12.02 20.31 7.67
N PHE A 221 -11.04 19.43 7.85
CA PHE A 221 -11.30 18.05 8.26
C PHE A 221 -12.12 17.97 9.55
N ILE A 222 -11.72 18.71 10.59
CA ILE A 222 -12.45 18.72 11.86
C ILE A 222 -13.89 19.21 11.65
N ASP A 223 -14.09 20.30 10.91
CA ASP A 223 -15.40 20.92 10.70
C ASP A 223 -16.33 20.05 9.86
N ASP A 224 -15.83 19.48 8.77
CA ASP A 224 -16.60 18.66 7.84
C ASP A 224 -17.01 17.31 8.47
N ASN A 225 -16.21 16.78 9.41
CA ASN A 225 -16.42 15.44 9.97
C ASN A 225 -16.93 15.44 11.44
N LYS A 226 -17.16 16.61 12.04
CA LYS A 226 -17.52 16.73 13.47
C LYS A 226 -18.78 15.94 13.86
N ASP A 227 -19.72 15.79 12.93
CA ASP A 227 -21.02 15.13 13.15
C ASP A 227 -21.03 13.66 12.67
N GLU A 228 -20.06 13.27 11.83
CA GLU A 228 -19.97 11.92 11.26
C GLU A 228 -19.05 11.01 12.08
N ILE A 229 -17.86 11.50 12.47
CA ILE A 229 -16.89 10.70 13.21
C ILE A 229 -17.19 10.73 14.70
N THR A 230 -17.45 9.56 15.28
CA THR A 230 -17.81 9.41 16.70
C THR A 230 -16.76 9.99 17.64
N ALA A 231 -15.47 9.83 17.35
CA ALA A 231 -14.38 10.40 18.14
C ALA A 231 -14.45 11.93 18.22
N LEU A 232 -14.72 12.61 17.08
CA LEU A 232 -14.87 14.06 17.05
C LEU A 232 -16.09 14.50 17.85
N ARG A 233 -17.24 13.83 17.66
CA ARG A 233 -18.45 14.11 18.45
C ARG A 233 -18.20 14.05 19.96
N ILE A 234 -17.44 13.05 20.41
CA ILE A 234 -17.07 12.92 21.83
C ILE A 234 -16.19 14.09 22.26
N LEU A 235 -15.15 14.44 21.48
CA LEU A 235 -14.23 15.55 21.77
C LEU A 235 -14.91 16.92 21.80
N TYR A 236 -15.92 17.13 20.95
CA TYR A 236 -16.77 18.33 20.91
C TYR A 236 -17.83 18.38 22.02
N SER A 237 -18.13 17.24 22.64
CA SER A 237 -19.15 17.14 23.69
C SER A 237 -18.60 17.50 25.08
N GLN A 238 -19.37 17.21 26.14
CA GLN A 238 -18.97 17.48 27.50
C GLN A 238 -17.68 16.71 27.88
N PRO A 239 -16.76 17.32 28.67
CA PRO A 239 -15.50 16.68 29.06
C PRO A 239 -15.64 15.27 29.66
N GLU A 240 -16.72 15.03 30.41
CA GLU A 240 -17.02 13.74 31.06
C GLU A 240 -17.22 12.58 30.07
N ARG A 241 -17.56 12.85 28.81
CA ARG A 241 -17.74 11.82 27.77
C ARG A 241 -16.41 11.36 27.16
N ARG A 242 -15.30 12.05 27.42
CA ARG A 242 -13.99 11.70 26.84
C ARG A 242 -13.50 10.32 27.28
N LYS A 243 -13.95 9.84 28.45
CA LYS A 243 -13.74 8.45 28.91
C LYS A 243 -14.35 7.38 28.00
N GLU A 244 -15.27 7.77 27.10
CA GLU A 244 -15.88 6.88 26.11
C GLU A 244 -14.97 6.64 24.88
N LEU A 245 -13.90 7.44 24.71
CA LEU A 245 -12.98 7.29 23.57
C LEU A 245 -12.27 5.94 23.61
N THR A 246 -12.27 5.24 22.48
CA THR A 246 -11.58 3.95 22.33
C THR A 246 -10.46 4.05 21.30
N TYR A 247 -9.49 3.14 21.37
CA TYR A 247 -8.42 3.05 20.36
C TYR A 247 -8.99 2.89 18.94
N LYS A 248 -10.06 2.10 18.77
CA LYS A 248 -10.73 1.91 17.47
C LYS A 248 -11.24 3.24 16.90
N MET A 249 -11.86 4.06 17.74
CA MET A 249 -12.36 5.38 17.33
C MET A 249 -11.22 6.33 16.94
N ILE A 250 -10.10 6.31 17.66
CA ILE A 250 -8.91 7.10 17.33
C ILE A 250 -8.26 6.63 16.03
N ARG A 251 -8.22 5.32 15.80
CA ARG A 251 -7.72 4.75 14.54
C ARG A 251 -8.59 5.16 13.36
N GLU A 252 -9.91 5.03 13.48
CA GLU A 252 -10.87 5.47 12.45
C GLU A 252 -10.69 6.96 12.12
N LEU A 253 -10.54 7.79 13.15
CA LEU A 253 -10.29 9.22 13.00
C LEU A 253 -8.97 9.52 12.28
N SER A 254 -7.89 8.80 12.64
CA SER A 254 -6.59 8.92 11.98
C SER A 254 -6.62 8.44 10.53
N ASP A 255 -7.34 7.35 10.26
CA ASP A 255 -7.53 6.82 8.91
C ASP A 255 -8.33 7.82 8.06
N ALA A 256 -9.36 8.45 8.59
CA ALA A 256 -10.13 9.49 7.88
C ALA A 256 -9.28 10.72 7.54
N LEU A 257 -8.37 11.12 8.43
CA LEU A 257 -7.45 12.23 8.20
C LEU A 257 -6.40 11.93 7.12
N THR A 258 -5.91 10.69 7.07
CA THR A 258 -4.83 10.28 6.15
C THR A 258 -5.33 9.86 4.76
N ASN A 259 -6.61 9.55 4.63
CA ASN A 259 -7.24 9.17 3.35
C ASN A 259 -7.76 10.38 2.57
N PRO A 260 -8.13 10.21 1.28
CA PRO A 260 -8.79 11.26 0.52
C PRO A 260 -10.06 11.77 1.25
N PRO A 261 -10.32 13.09 1.22
CA PRO A 261 -9.66 14.11 0.40
C PRO A 261 -8.44 14.81 1.07
N TYR A 262 -8.09 14.48 2.31
CA TYR A 262 -7.19 15.31 3.12
C TYR A 262 -5.72 14.92 3.02
N TYR A 263 -5.40 13.62 3.01
CA TYR A 263 -4.02 13.11 2.91
C TYR A 263 -3.05 13.71 3.95
N LEU A 264 -3.54 13.99 5.16
CA LEU A 264 -2.76 14.59 6.23
C LEU A 264 -2.30 13.53 7.23
N THR A 265 -1.03 13.57 7.60
CA THR A 265 -0.48 12.76 8.70
C THR A 265 -0.37 13.61 9.97
N LEU A 266 -0.42 12.96 11.15
CA LEU A 266 -0.25 13.64 12.44
C LEU A 266 1.07 14.40 12.53
N GLU A 267 2.14 13.83 11.97
CA GLU A 267 3.46 14.47 11.93
C GLU A 267 3.45 15.75 11.09
N GLN A 268 2.76 15.77 9.93
CA GLN A 268 2.61 16.98 9.13
C GLN A 268 1.84 18.07 9.89
N VAL A 269 0.72 17.73 10.53
CA VAL A 269 -0.10 18.69 11.29
C VAL A 269 0.68 19.24 12.49
N TRP A 270 1.38 18.37 13.23
CA TRP A 270 2.22 18.77 14.36
C TRP A 270 3.31 19.74 13.93
N ASN A 271 4.07 19.37 12.89
CA ASN A 271 5.16 20.20 12.38
C ASN A 271 4.64 21.54 11.84
N ALA A 272 3.44 21.58 11.27
CA ALA A 272 2.81 22.83 10.86
C ALA A 272 2.53 23.74 12.07
N TYR A 273 1.92 23.23 13.15
CA TYR A 273 1.72 24.01 14.37
C TYR A 273 3.03 24.45 15.02
N GLN A 274 4.04 23.60 15.04
CA GLN A 274 5.37 23.95 15.56
C GLN A 274 6.01 25.11 14.79
N ARG A 275 5.78 25.19 13.47
CA ARG A 275 6.28 26.28 12.62
C ARG A 275 5.49 27.57 12.83
N VAL A 276 4.16 27.50 12.87
CA VAL A 276 3.28 28.69 12.93
C VAL A 276 3.18 29.25 14.34
N LYS A 277 3.17 28.38 15.37
CA LYS A 277 2.98 28.75 16.79
C LYS A 277 4.06 28.11 17.68
N PRO A 278 5.37 28.36 17.44
CA PRO A 278 6.46 27.68 18.15
C PRO A 278 6.40 27.84 19.68
N ASN A 279 5.93 28.98 20.17
CA ASN A 279 5.83 29.25 21.61
C ASN A 279 4.71 28.46 22.31
N LEU A 280 3.77 27.88 21.55
CA LEU A 280 2.67 27.10 22.10
C LEU A 280 2.88 25.59 21.97
N VAL A 281 3.94 25.15 21.30
CA VAL A 281 4.26 23.71 21.13
C VAL A 281 5.40 23.34 22.06
N LYS A 282 5.14 22.48 23.05
CA LYS A 282 6.13 22.15 24.10
C LYS A 282 7.18 21.13 23.68
N SER A 283 6.89 20.28 22.69
CA SER A 283 7.84 19.29 22.15
C SER A 283 8.23 19.64 20.71
N LYS A 284 9.54 19.65 20.44
CA LYS A 284 10.08 19.86 19.08
C LYS A 284 9.95 18.64 18.18
N THR A 285 9.58 17.49 18.74
CA THR A 285 9.48 16.21 18.03
C THR A 285 8.12 15.57 18.33
N PRO A 286 7.32 15.22 17.31
CA PRO A 286 6.10 14.45 17.51
C PRO A 286 6.45 13.03 17.95
N GLN A 287 5.72 12.45 18.92
CA GLN A 287 6.00 11.10 19.41
C GLN A 287 5.42 9.99 18.52
N ARG A 288 4.90 10.33 17.32
CA ARG A 288 4.35 9.40 16.31
C ARG A 288 3.30 8.43 16.87
N MET A 289 2.66 8.77 17.98
CA MET A 289 1.58 7.98 18.55
C MET A 289 0.25 8.39 17.92
N LEU A 290 -0.62 7.42 17.66
CA LEU A 290 -1.96 7.70 17.14
C LEU A 290 -2.78 8.56 18.11
N THR A 291 -2.53 8.42 19.42
CA THR A 291 -3.20 9.17 20.48
C THR A 291 -2.87 10.67 20.48
N ASP A 292 -1.78 11.10 19.81
CA ASP A 292 -1.45 12.53 19.65
C ASP A 292 -2.51 13.30 18.81
N ILE A 293 -3.36 12.59 18.06
CA ILE A 293 -4.51 13.22 17.39
C ILE A 293 -5.46 13.91 18.37
N ILE A 294 -5.57 13.38 19.62
CA ILE A 294 -6.41 13.93 20.67
C ILE A 294 -5.91 15.32 21.07
N THR A 295 -4.60 15.47 21.31
CA THR A 295 -4.04 16.76 21.71
C THR A 295 -4.02 17.77 20.57
N LEU A 296 -3.81 17.31 19.32
CA LEU A 296 -3.93 18.14 18.12
C LEU A 296 -5.33 18.74 17.96
N ILE A 297 -6.37 17.92 18.13
CA ILE A 297 -7.76 18.38 18.03
C ILE A 297 -8.07 19.33 19.17
N ARG A 298 -7.75 18.96 20.42
CA ARG A 298 -8.03 19.81 21.59
C ARG A 298 -7.34 21.17 21.50
N PHE A 299 -6.09 21.20 21.02
CA PHE A 299 -5.37 22.44 20.76
C PHE A 299 -6.05 23.30 19.70
N GLU A 300 -6.57 22.68 18.63
CA GLU A 300 -7.24 23.42 17.57
C GLU A 300 -8.62 23.93 18.00
N LEU A 301 -9.35 23.15 18.80
CA LEU A 301 -10.60 23.55 19.45
C LEU A 301 -10.40 24.56 20.59
N ARG A 302 -9.15 25.00 20.86
CA ARG A 302 -8.79 25.93 21.94
C ARG A 302 -9.19 25.42 23.34
N LEU A 303 -9.29 24.11 23.50
CA LEU A 303 -9.51 23.47 24.79
C LEU A 303 -8.21 23.42 25.61
N ASP A 304 -7.07 23.33 24.94
CA ASP A 304 -5.74 23.40 25.54
C ASP A 304 -4.98 24.62 25.00
N GLU A 305 -4.31 25.36 25.88
CA GLU A 305 -3.53 26.56 25.51
C GLU A 305 -2.23 26.21 24.78
N THR A 306 -1.70 25.00 25.02
CA THR A 306 -0.44 24.52 24.48
C THR A 306 -0.60 23.13 23.87
N LEU A 307 0.10 22.88 22.77
CA LEU A 307 0.22 21.56 22.16
C LEU A 307 1.38 20.80 22.81
N GLU A 308 1.04 19.71 23.51
CA GLU A 308 1.99 18.78 24.11
C GLU A 308 1.63 17.32 23.76
N PRO A 309 2.59 16.39 23.69
CA PRO A 309 2.30 15.00 23.32
C PRO A 309 1.30 14.38 24.30
N TYR A 310 0.44 13.47 23.82
CA TYR A 310 -0.60 12.87 24.67
C TYR A 310 0.01 12.11 25.86
N SER A 311 1.16 11.47 25.66
CA SER A 311 1.94 10.83 26.72
C SER A 311 2.32 11.78 27.86
N GLU A 312 2.71 13.02 27.55
CA GLU A 312 3.08 14.01 28.55
C GLU A 312 1.85 14.47 29.35
N VAL A 313 0.70 14.64 28.68
CA VAL A 313 -0.59 14.95 29.34
C VAL A 313 -0.95 13.85 30.32
N VAL A 314 -0.93 12.60 29.88
CA VAL A 314 -1.28 11.43 30.70
C VAL A 314 -0.29 11.25 31.85
N ASN A 315 1.02 11.38 31.60
CA ASN A 315 2.05 11.30 32.63
C ASN A 315 1.87 12.36 33.73
N ARG A 316 1.57 13.60 33.33
CA ARG A 316 1.32 14.70 34.27
C ARG A 316 0.07 14.45 35.10
N ARG A 317 -1.02 14.03 34.48
CA ARG A 317 -2.28 13.71 35.18
C ARG A 317 -2.15 12.52 36.11
N PHE A 318 -1.45 11.48 35.67
CA PHE A 318 -1.15 10.32 36.50
C PHE A 318 -0.36 10.72 37.74
N LYS A 319 0.65 11.58 37.57
CA LYS A 319 1.42 12.13 38.69
C LYS A 319 0.51 12.90 39.65
N GLU A 320 -0.32 13.81 39.16
CA GLU A 320 -1.29 14.56 39.96
C GLU A 320 -2.29 13.65 40.70
N TRP A 321 -2.82 12.64 40.01
CA TRP A 321 -3.75 11.66 40.56
C TRP A 321 -3.10 10.80 41.67
N VAL A 322 -1.89 10.28 41.43
CA VAL A 322 -1.12 9.53 42.43
C VAL A 322 -0.86 10.40 43.66
N PHE A 323 -0.49 11.68 43.49
CA PHE A 323 -0.29 12.59 44.62
C PHE A 323 -1.56 12.79 45.44
N LYS A 324 -2.72 12.98 44.79
CA LYS A 324 -4.01 13.11 45.48
C LYS A 324 -4.36 11.84 46.26
N ARG A 325 -4.16 10.66 45.68
CA ARG A 325 -4.43 9.37 46.32
C ARG A 325 -3.48 9.09 47.49
N ASN A 326 -2.18 9.37 47.33
CA ASN A 326 -1.17 9.16 48.38
C ASN A 326 -1.21 10.22 49.50
N ALA A 327 -1.91 11.34 49.31
CA ALA A 327 -2.18 12.31 50.38
C ALA A 327 -3.24 11.81 51.39
N GLY A 328 -3.94 10.71 51.07
CA GLY A 328 -4.87 10.04 51.97
C GLY A 328 -4.18 9.06 52.95
N PRO A 329 -4.96 8.41 53.84
CA PRO A 329 -4.43 7.49 54.85
C PRO A 329 -3.94 6.14 54.27
N VAL A 330 -4.29 5.83 53.02
CA VAL A 330 -3.88 4.58 52.34
C VAL A 330 -2.97 4.95 51.17
N GLN A 331 -1.72 4.51 51.25
CA GLN A 331 -0.73 4.68 50.19
C GLN A 331 -0.59 3.40 49.38
N PHE A 332 -0.31 3.55 48.09
CA PHE A 332 0.01 2.40 47.25
C PHE A 332 1.39 1.84 47.59
N ASN A 333 1.48 0.52 47.70
CA ASN A 333 2.78 -0.15 47.80
C ASN A 333 3.51 -0.18 46.45
N ASP A 334 4.77 -0.61 46.43
CA ASP A 334 5.60 -0.62 45.22
C ASP A 334 5.00 -1.48 44.10
N GLU A 335 4.39 -2.62 44.44
CA GLU A 335 3.78 -3.54 43.47
C GLU A 335 2.51 -2.94 42.85
N GLN A 336 1.64 -2.34 43.67
CA GLN A 336 0.48 -1.57 43.22
C GLN A 336 0.90 -0.40 42.33
N MET A 337 1.96 0.33 42.70
CA MET A 337 2.48 1.43 41.89
C MET A 337 3.04 0.96 40.55
N ASN A 338 3.66 -0.22 40.49
CA ASN A 338 4.13 -0.79 39.23
C ASN A 338 2.96 -1.11 38.29
N TRP A 339 1.91 -1.74 38.83
CA TRP A 339 0.68 -2.00 38.08
C TRP A 339 0.00 -0.73 37.57
N LEU A 340 -0.09 0.30 38.42
CA LEU A 340 -0.63 1.60 38.03
C LEU A 340 0.17 2.26 36.90
N ARG A 341 1.51 2.10 36.90
CA ARG A 341 2.37 2.60 35.80
C ARG A 341 2.12 1.84 34.50
N MET A 342 2.00 0.51 34.55
CA MET A 342 1.65 -0.31 33.38
C MET A 342 0.30 0.10 32.78
N ILE A 343 -0.72 0.33 33.64
CA ILE A 343 -2.03 0.81 33.20
C ILE A 343 -1.92 2.18 32.52
N LYS A 344 -1.16 3.10 33.13
CA LYS A 344 -0.89 4.42 32.56
C LYS A 344 -0.19 4.31 31.20
N ASP A 345 0.84 3.49 31.07
CA ASP A 345 1.57 3.30 29.81
C ASP A 345 0.67 2.67 28.72
N HIS A 346 -0.21 1.73 29.09
CA HIS A 346 -1.24 1.22 28.19
C HIS A 346 -2.15 2.35 27.69
N ILE A 347 -2.74 3.13 28.61
CA ILE A 347 -3.62 4.27 28.31
C ILE A 347 -2.96 5.31 27.39
N VAL A 348 -1.66 5.55 27.53
CA VAL A 348 -0.90 6.43 26.60
C VAL A 348 -1.02 5.97 25.15
N SER A 349 -1.04 4.65 24.92
CA SER A 349 -1.08 4.04 23.59
C SER A 349 -2.50 3.71 23.09
N SER A 350 -3.42 3.36 24.00
CA SER A 350 -4.75 2.82 23.69
C SER A 350 -5.91 3.75 24.07
N VAL A 351 -5.62 4.91 24.66
CA VAL A 351 -6.56 5.93 25.19
C VAL A 351 -7.28 5.52 26.48
N ARG A 352 -7.59 4.24 26.64
CA ARG A 352 -8.29 3.68 27.80
C ARG A 352 -7.85 2.24 28.04
N ILE A 353 -8.11 1.75 29.24
CA ILE A 353 -7.97 0.34 29.58
C ILE A 353 -9.35 -0.31 29.79
N GLU A 354 -9.53 -1.51 29.25
CA GLU A 354 -10.69 -2.36 29.45
C GLU A 354 -10.30 -3.66 30.16
N LYS A 355 -11.28 -4.42 30.68
CA LYS A 355 -10.99 -5.66 31.42
C LYS A 355 -10.25 -6.69 30.55
N ASP A 356 -10.59 -6.74 29.27
CA ASP A 356 -9.99 -7.68 28.31
C ASP A 356 -8.52 -7.34 28.01
N ASP A 357 -8.09 -6.09 28.23
CA ASP A 357 -6.68 -5.69 28.03
C ASP A 357 -5.74 -6.38 29.05
N PHE A 358 -6.27 -6.83 30.19
CA PHE A 358 -5.48 -7.54 31.19
C PHE A 358 -5.10 -8.97 30.75
N GLU A 359 -5.69 -9.48 29.68
CA GLU A 359 -5.31 -10.74 29.03
C GLU A 359 -4.17 -10.55 28.01
N LEU A 360 -3.70 -9.31 27.80
CA LEU A 360 -2.60 -8.98 26.90
C LEU A 360 -1.29 -8.71 27.68
N SER A 361 -0.15 -8.92 27.05
CA SER A 361 1.15 -8.50 27.60
C SER A 361 1.22 -6.98 27.74
N PRO A 362 1.83 -6.44 28.82
CA PRO A 362 2.55 -7.16 29.88
C PRO A 362 1.69 -7.63 31.05
N PHE A 363 0.37 -7.38 31.04
CA PHE A 363 -0.49 -7.70 32.19
C PHE A 363 -0.64 -9.20 32.43
N VAL A 364 -0.87 -9.98 31.36
CA VAL A 364 -1.01 -11.44 31.47
C VAL A 364 0.25 -12.09 32.04
N ASP A 365 1.43 -11.56 31.69
CA ASP A 365 2.73 -12.05 32.16
C ASP A 365 2.92 -11.82 33.67
N GLU A 366 2.30 -10.77 34.21
CA GLU A 366 2.30 -10.43 35.64
C GLU A 366 1.11 -11.07 36.41
N GLY A 367 0.31 -11.91 35.74
CA GLY A 367 -0.83 -12.64 36.34
C GLY A 367 -2.22 -12.07 36.05
N GLY A 368 -2.31 -11.13 35.10
CA GLY A 368 -3.54 -10.63 34.49
C GLY A 368 -4.55 -10.03 35.47
N LEU A 369 -5.83 -10.10 35.12
CA LEU A 369 -6.91 -9.53 35.93
C LEU A 369 -6.97 -10.15 37.34
N GLY A 370 -6.57 -11.42 37.46
CA GLY A 370 -6.49 -12.12 38.75
C GLY A 370 -5.46 -11.52 39.71
N LYS A 371 -4.30 -11.09 39.21
CA LYS A 371 -3.29 -10.37 40.02
C LYS A 371 -3.79 -8.97 40.39
N MET A 372 -4.41 -8.26 39.45
CA MET A 372 -5.02 -6.95 39.73
C MET A 372 -6.03 -7.04 40.89
N TRP A 373 -6.92 -8.04 40.86
CA TRP A 373 -7.88 -8.27 41.95
C TRP A 373 -7.23 -8.59 43.29
N LYS A 374 -6.11 -9.34 43.30
CA LYS A 374 -5.35 -9.59 44.55
C LYS A 374 -4.74 -8.32 45.13
N LEU A 375 -4.33 -7.37 44.28
CA LEU A 375 -3.67 -6.14 44.70
C LEU A 375 -4.66 -5.06 45.15
N PHE A 376 -5.82 -4.94 44.50
CA PHE A 376 -6.77 -3.84 44.71
C PHE A 376 -8.13 -4.29 45.25
N GLY A 377 -8.42 -5.59 45.29
CA GLY A 377 -9.63 -6.17 45.85
C GLY A 377 -10.91 -5.63 45.19
N GLU A 378 -11.95 -5.41 46.01
CA GLU A 378 -13.26 -4.92 45.57
C GLU A 378 -13.21 -3.55 44.86
N LYS A 379 -12.13 -2.77 45.05
CA LYS A 379 -11.95 -1.46 44.42
C LYS A 379 -11.38 -1.52 43.00
N THR A 380 -11.08 -2.71 42.48
CA THR A 380 -10.43 -2.87 41.17
C THR A 380 -11.21 -2.19 40.05
N GLU A 381 -12.53 -2.37 40.02
CA GLU A 381 -13.37 -1.82 38.96
C GLU A 381 -13.53 -0.30 39.07
N GLU A 382 -13.76 0.20 40.29
CA GLU A 382 -13.80 1.64 40.58
C GLU A 382 -12.50 2.32 40.17
N LEU A 383 -11.36 1.68 40.46
CA LEU A 383 -10.03 2.20 40.14
C LEU A 383 -9.79 2.28 38.62
N ILE A 384 -10.22 1.27 37.86
CA ILE A 384 -10.12 1.28 36.39
C ILE A 384 -10.98 2.41 35.80
N GLU A 385 -12.21 2.56 36.27
CA GLU A 385 -13.10 3.63 35.81
C GLU A 385 -12.54 5.01 36.16
N GLU A 386 -12.02 5.18 37.36
CA GLU A 386 -11.39 6.42 37.81
C GLU A 386 -10.15 6.75 36.98
N LEU A 387 -9.25 5.80 36.74
CA LEU A 387 -8.05 6.02 35.93
C LEU A 387 -8.42 6.40 34.49
N ASN A 388 -9.39 5.69 33.89
CA ASN A 388 -9.89 6.05 32.56
C ASN A 388 -10.49 7.46 32.55
N LYS A 389 -11.19 7.87 33.62
CA LYS A 389 -11.75 9.23 33.73
C LYS A 389 -10.65 10.28 33.90
N GLU A 390 -9.77 10.12 34.87
CA GLU A 390 -8.78 11.13 35.27
C GLU A 390 -7.67 11.28 34.23
N LEU A 391 -7.31 10.20 33.53
CA LEU A 391 -6.23 10.25 32.54
C LEU A 391 -6.72 10.65 31.14
N ALA A 392 -7.94 10.26 30.72
CA ALA A 392 -8.47 10.56 29.38
C ALA A 392 -9.08 11.97 29.22
N ALA A 393 -9.23 12.74 30.31
CA ALA A 393 -9.97 14.01 30.38
C ALA A 393 -9.55 15.13 29.39
#